data_AF-A0A2R6P9F7-F1
#
_entry.id   AF-A0A2R6P9F7-F1
#
_cell.length_a   1.000
_cell.length_b   1.000
_cell.length_c   1.000
_cell.angle_alpha   90.00
_cell.angle_beta   90.00
_cell.angle_gamma   90.00
#
_symmetry.space_group_name_H-M   'P 1'
#
loop_
_entity.id
_entity.type
_entity.pdbx_description
1 polymer ?
#
loop_
_entity_poly.entity_id
_entity_poly.type
_entity_poly.pdbx_seq_one_letter_code
_entity_poly.pdbx_strand_id
1 'polypeptide(L)'
;MEKRAVNDMFVIMSDIWLDNEETMGKLETVLDGYENVEVVPSLFVFMGNFCTHPCNLSFNSFSSLRLQFGKLGQMIGAHPRLKEQSRFLLIPGPDDPGPSTALPRCALPKYLTEEFQKHVPNAIFSSNPCRVKFCTQEIVFFRQDLLYRMRRSCLMRPSTEETNDTFEHLVATITHQSHLCPLPLSVQPVIWNYDHCLHLYPAPHTIVLGDKSQQKAFNYTGITCFNPGSFSNDSTFVAYRPCTREVELSAL
;
A
#
# COMPACT_ATOMS: atom_id res chain seq x y z
N MET A 1 -23.69 -7.63 11.07
CA MET A 1 -22.30 -8.08 10.89
C MET A 1 -21.32 -6.94 11.11
N GLU A 2 -21.46 -5.77 10.47
CA GLU A 2 -20.55 -4.62 10.71
C GLU A 2 -20.48 -4.17 12.18
N LYS A 3 -21.58 -4.17 12.94
CA LYS A 3 -21.56 -3.80 14.36
C LYS A 3 -20.73 -4.75 15.27
N ARG A 4 -20.38 -5.96 14.82
CA ARG A 4 -19.46 -6.86 15.54
C ARG A 4 -17.98 -6.61 15.17
N ALA A 5 -17.75 -5.93 14.05
CA ALA A 5 -16.45 -5.56 13.50
C ALA A 5 -16.03 -4.12 13.89
N VAL A 6 -16.72 -3.50 14.87
CA VAL A 6 -16.48 -2.08 15.24
C VAL A 6 -15.04 -1.84 15.68
N ASN A 7 -14.40 -2.87 16.24
CA ASN A 7 -13.01 -2.80 16.70
C ASN A 7 -12.01 -3.32 15.66
N ASP A 8 -12.45 -3.72 14.46
CA ASP A 8 -11.53 -4.14 13.41
C ASP A 8 -10.70 -2.94 12.93
N MET A 9 -9.40 -3.18 12.80
CA MET A 9 -8.41 -2.19 12.41
C MET A 9 -7.51 -2.79 11.35
N PHE A 10 -7.21 -1.99 10.33
CA PHE A 10 -6.20 -2.29 9.33
C PHE A 10 -4.98 -1.41 9.55
N VAL A 11 -3.79 -2.01 9.59
CA VAL A 11 -2.54 -1.26 9.66
C VAL A 11 -1.92 -1.25 8.27
N ILE A 12 -1.71 -0.06 7.72
CA ILE A 12 -1.32 0.13 6.33
C ILE A 12 0.00 0.89 6.30
N MET A 13 0.98 0.31 5.61
CA MET A 13 2.31 0.86 5.42
C MET A 13 2.69 0.80 3.94
N SER A 14 3.51 1.76 3.50
CA SER A 14 4.02 1.84 2.14
C SER A 14 5.51 2.09 2.14
N ASP A 15 6.20 1.63 1.09
CA ASP A 15 7.63 1.84 0.88
C ASP A 15 8.48 1.28 2.04
N ILE A 16 8.34 -0.03 2.27
CA ILE A 16 8.97 -0.78 3.37
C ILE A 16 10.24 -1.48 2.87
N TRP A 17 11.39 -0.82 2.96
CA TRP A 17 12.68 -1.36 2.52
C TRP A 17 13.20 -2.44 3.48
N LEU A 18 13.10 -3.70 3.07
CA LEU A 18 13.46 -4.87 3.88
C LEU A 18 14.98 -5.06 3.99
N ASP A 19 15.76 -4.42 3.13
CA ASP A 19 17.22 -4.41 3.15
C ASP A 19 17.79 -3.38 4.13
N ASN A 20 16.97 -2.45 4.63
CA ASN A 20 17.38 -1.47 5.64
C ASN A 20 17.09 -2.02 7.05
N GLU A 21 18.15 -2.25 7.83
CA GLU A 21 18.03 -2.75 9.22
C GLU A 21 17.27 -1.79 10.14
N GLU A 22 17.40 -0.48 9.96
CA GLU A 22 16.65 0.52 10.72
C GLU A 22 15.14 0.42 10.43
N THR A 23 14.77 0.24 9.16
CA THR A 23 13.36 0.02 8.78
C THR A 23 12.82 -1.26 9.40
N MET A 24 13.60 -2.35 9.38
CA MET A 24 13.18 -3.63 9.97
C MET A 24 13.02 -3.53 11.49
N GLY A 25 13.92 -2.84 12.21
CA GLY A 25 13.79 -2.64 13.66
C GLY A 25 12.60 -1.75 14.03
N LYS A 26 12.32 -0.71 13.24
CA LYS A 26 11.10 0.09 13.40
C LYS A 26 9.84 -0.72 13.15
N LEU A 27 9.84 -1.56 12.11
CA LEU A 27 8.72 -2.45 11.81
C LEU A 27 8.46 -3.44 12.96
N GLU A 28 9.51 -4.01 13.54
CA GLU A 28 9.42 -4.84 14.74
C GLU A 28 8.77 -4.08 15.90
N THR A 29 9.18 -2.83 16.13
CA THR A 29 8.57 -1.95 17.15
C THR A 29 7.07 -1.73 16.92
N VAL A 30 6.62 -1.57 15.67
CA VAL A 30 5.18 -1.49 15.35
C VAL A 30 4.47 -2.80 15.67
N LEU A 31 5.05 -3.94 15.29
CA LEU A 31 4.48 -5.26 15.53
C LEU A 31 4.38 -5.56 17.04
N ASP A 32 5.43 -5.27 17.80
CA ASP A 32 5.45 -5.36 19.26
C ASP A 32 4.36 -4.48 19.87
N GLY A 33 4.21 -3.25 19.37
CA GLY A 33 3.16 -2.34 19.79
C GLY A 33 1.78 -2.96 19.67
N TYR A 34 1.46 -3.57 18.52
CA TYR A 34 0.15 -4.18 18.27
C TYR A 34 -0.07 -5.55 18.91
N GLU A 35 0.99 -6.35 19.11
CA GLU A 35 0.91 -7.63 19.82
C GLU A 35 0.48 -7.44 21.29
N ASN A 36 0.78 -6.27 21.87
CA ASN A 36 0.42 -5.93 23.25
C ASN A 36 -0.97 -5.27 23.41
N VAL A 37 -1.68 -4.96 22.31
CA VAL A 37 -3.02 -4.36 22.37
C VAL A 37 -4.08 -5.42 22.69
N GLU A 38 -5.19 -4.99 23.30
CA GLU A 38 -6.34 -5.87 23.60
C GLU A 38 -6.92 -6.49 22.32
N VAL A 39 -7.15 -5.66 21.30
CA VAL A 39 -7.65 -6.08 19.98
C VAL A 39 -6.54 -5.89 18.95
N VAL A 40 -6.07 -6.99 18.38
CA VAL A 40 -5.07 -6.95 17.31
C VAL A 40 -5.69 -6.54 15.98
N PRO A 41 -4.93 -5.88 15.09
CA PRO A 41 -5.41 -5.55 13.77
C PRO A 41 -5.80 -6.79 12.98
N SER A 42 -6.91 -6.74 12.24
CA SER A 42 -7.36 -7.89 11.43
C SER A 42 -6.59 -8.00 10.10
N LEU A 43 -6.00 -6.92 9.62
CA LEU A 43 -5.22 -6.87 8.38
C LEU A 43 -4.02 -5.93 8.48
N PHE A 44 -2.84 -6.43 8.16
CA PHE A 44 -1.66 -5.63 7.85
C PHE A 44 -1.51 -5.56 6.33
N VAL A 45 -1.38 -4.35 5.79
CA VAL A 45 -1.13 -4.11 4.37
C VAL A 45 0.26 -3.52 4.22
N PHE A 46 1.13 -4.29 3.56
CA PHE A 46 2.49 -3.88 3.23
C PHE A 46 2.56 -3.60 1.74
N MET A 47 2.62 -2.32 1.40
CA MET A 47 2.88 -1.89 0.04
C MET A 47 4.39 -1.72 -0.15
N GLY A 48 4.90 -2.18 -1.29
CA GLY A 48 6.29 -1.96 -1.69
C GLY A 48 6.62 -0.47 -1.85
N ASN A 49 7.80 -0.07 -2.29
CA ASN A 49 8.89 -0.95 -2.71
C ASN A 49 9.50 -1.67 -1.51
N PHE A 50 9.92 -2.94 -1.70
CA PHE A 50 10.50 -3.77 -0.65
C PHE A 50 12.03 -3.71 -0.58
N CYS A 51 12.67 -2.97 -1.49
CA CYS A 51 14.10 -2.70 -1.49
C CYS A 51 14.38 -1.22 -1.72
N THR A 52 15.48 -0.72 -1.16
CA THR A 52 16.01 0.63 -1.42
C THR A 52 16.30 0.88 -2.91
N HIS A 53 16.79 -0.14 -3.60
CA HIS A 53 17.18 -0.08 -5.00
C HIS A 53 16.32 -1.02 -5.87
N PRO A 54 16.00 -0.64 -7.12
CA PRO A 54 15.26 -1.50 -8.03
C PRO A 54 15.96 -2.85 -8.23
N CYS A 55 15.20 -3.93 -8.10
CA CYS A 55 15.71 -5.27 -8.34
C CYS A 55 15.94 -5.48 -9.84
N ASN A 56 17.21 -5.59 -10.26
CA ASN A 56 17.59 -5.85 -11.64
C ASN A 56 18.51 -7.09 -11.72
N LEU A 57 18.72 -7.59 -12.94
CA LEU A 57 19.56 -8.77 -13.19
C LEU A 57 21.04 -8.53 -12.86
N SER A 58 21.50 -7.27 -12.86
CA SER A 58 22.91 -6.93 -12.70
C SER A 58 23.39 -6.95 -11.25
N PHE A 59 22.50 -6.82 -10.26
CA PHE A 59 22.88 -6.62 -8.86
C PHE A 59 22.62 -7.84 -7.95
N ASN A 60 22.36 -9.04 -8.50
CA ASN A 60 22.11 -10.28 -7.73
C ASN A 60 21.06 -10.13 -6.59
N SER A 61 20.13 -9.19 -6.74
CA SER A 61 19.26 -8.72 -5.65
C SER A 61 18.18 -9.74 -5.24
N PHE A 62 17.88 -10.74 -6.09
CA PHE A 62 16.77 -11.67 -5.85
C PHE A 62 17.01 -12.64 -4.69
N SER A 63 18.23 -13.18 -4.54
CA SER A 63 18.56 -14.09 -3.43
C SER A 63 18.60 -13.34 -2.10
N SER A 64 19.17 -12.13 -2.10
CA SER A 64 19.19 -11.24 -0.94
C SER A 64 17.76 -10.86 -0.54
N LEU A 65 16.93 -10.39 -1.48
CA LEU A 65 15.54 -10.04 -1.21
C LEU A 65 14.74 -11.23 -0.70
N ARG A 66 14.93 -12.43 -1.27
CA ARG A 66 14.33 -13.67 -0.75
C ARG A 66 14.70 -13.90 0.72
N LEU A 67 15.97 -13.68 1.08
CA LEU A 67 16.41 -13.79 2.48
C LEU A 67 15.74 -12.74 3.36
N GLN A 68 15.61 -11.49 2.90
CA GLN A 68 14.95 -10.43 3.68
C GLN A 68 13.45 -10.70 3.87
N PHE A 69 12.75 -11.24 2.86
CA PHE A 69 11.38 -11.75 3.04
C PHE A 69 11.32 -12.88 4.07
N GLY A 70 12.33 -13.76 4.10
CA GLY A 70 12.47 -14.78 5.14
C GLY A 70 12.59 -14.17 6.54
N LYS A 71 13.47 -13.17 6.72
CA LYS A 71 13.63 -12.44 8.00
C LYS A 71 12.34 -11.76 8.44
N LEU A 72 11.65 -11.08 7.52
CA LEU A 72 10.35 -10.47 7.81
C LEU A 72 9.32 -11.53 8.23
N GLY A 73 9.30 -12.69 7.56
CA GLY A 73 8.45 -13.81 7.93
C GLY A 73 8.77 -14.34 9.34
N GLN A 74 10.06 -14.45 9.70
CA GLN A 74 10.50 -14.86 11.04
C GLN A 74 10.07 -13.86 12.11
N MET A 75 10.25 -12.57 11.86
CA MET A 75 9.83 -11.48 12.74
C MET A 75 8.33 -11.56 13.03
N ILE A 76 7.49 -11.65 12.00
CA ILE A 76 6.04 -11.83 12.19
C ILE A 76 5.73 -13.18 12.87
N GLY A 77 6.50 -14.22 12.55
CA GLY A 77 6.39 -15.53 13.16
C GLY A 77 6.68 -15.54 14.67
N ALA A 78 7.46 -14.59 15.17
CA ALA A 78 7.74 -14.39 16.59
C ALA A 78 6.57 -13.72 17.35
N HIS A 79 5.57 -13.20 16.64
CA HIS A 79 4.38 -12.55 17.18
C HIS A 79 3.16 -13.48 17.01
N PRO A 80 2.92 -14.44 17.93
CA PRO A 80 1.92 -15.48 17.75
C PRO A 80 0.50 -14.94 17.64
N ARG A 81 0.12 -13.89 18.40
CA ARG A 81 -1.24 -13.34 18.32
C ARG A 81 -1.48 -12.70 16.97
N LEU A 82 -0.55 -11.87 16.49
CA LEU A 82 -0.63 -11.28 15.15
C LEU A 82 -0.68 -12.37 14.06
N LYS A 83 0.16 -13.41 14.16
CA LYS A 83 0.18 -14.50 13.18
C LYS A 83 -1.13 -15.27 13.09
N GLU A 84 -1.81 -15.49 14.22
CA GLU A 84 -3.04 -16.28 14.28
C GLU A 84 -4.30 -15.48 13.94
N GLN A 85 -4.35 -14.22 14.37
CA GLN A 85 -5.56 -13.39 14.31
C GLN A 85 -5.53 -12.35 13.17
N SER A 86 -4.34 -11.99 12.67
CA SER A 86 -4.18 -11.02 11.59
C SER A 86 -3.92 -11.69 10.24
N ARG A 87 -4.32 -11.02 9.17
CA ARG A 87 -3.92 -11.35 7.79
C ARG A 87 -2.85 -10.37 7.34
N PHE A 88 -1.94 -10.82 6.48
CA PHE A 88 -0.89 -9.99 5.90
C PHE A 88 -1.09 -9.92 4.39
N LEU A 89 -1.33 -8.72 3.87
CA LEU A 89 -1.50 -8.44 2.45
C LEU A 89 -0.28 -7.68 1.93
N LEU A 90 0.45 -8.28 1.00
CA LEU A 90 1.61 -7.68 0.36
C LEU A 90 1.27 -7.26 -1.07
N ILE A 91 1.55 -6.00 -1.39
CA ILE A 91 1.26 -5.36 -2.67
C ILE A 91 2.57 -4.85 -3.28
N PRO A 92 2.93 -5.27 -4.50
CA PRO A 92 4.18 -4.87 -5.12
C PRO A 92 4.18 -3.39 -5.51
N GLY A 93 5.30 -2.72 -5.27
CA GLY A 93 5.58 -1.37 -5.72
C GLY A 93 6.11 -1.29 -7.17
N PRO A 94 6.34 -0.06 -7.66
CA PRO A 94 6.83 0.18 -9.02
C PRO A 94 8.27 -0.31 -9.27
N ASP A 95 9.12 -0.42 -8.24
CA ASP A 95 10.53 -0.84 -8.42
C ASP A 95 10.79 -2.28 -7.97
N ASP A 96 9.73 -2.97 -7.53
CA ASP A 96 9.81 -4.36 -7.09
C ASP A 96 9.97 -5.34 -8.28
N PRO A 97 10.46 -6.56 -8.01
CA PRO A 97 10.51 -7.66 -8.97
C PRO A 97 9.20 -7.90 -9.71
N GLY A 98 9.25 -7.87 -11.04
CA GLY A 98 8.11 -8.20 -11.89
C GLY A 98 8.49 -8.26 -13.37
N PRO A 99 7.60 -8.80 -14.21
CA PRO A 99 7.85 -8.92 -15.65
C PRO A 99 7.79 -7.57 -16.39
N SER A 100 7.12 -6.57 -15.82
CA SER A 100 6.93 -5.26 -16.44
C SER A 100 6.61 -4.20 -15.39
N THR A 101 6.85 -2.93 -15.73
CA THR A 101 6.41 -1.75 -14.99
C THR A 101 5.01 -1.26 -15.41
N ALA A 102 4.39 -1.93 -16.37
CA ALA A 102 3.03 -1.65 -16.81
C ALA A 102 1.99 -2.03 -15.74
N LEU A 103 0.88 -1.29 -15.69
CA LEU A 103 -0.26 -1.57 -14.82
C LEU A 103 -1.33 -2.41 -15.54
N PRO A 104 -2.12 -3.22 -14.82
CA PRO A 104 -1.89 -3.66 -13.45
C PRO A 104 -0.67 -4.57 -13.36
N ARG A 105 0.07 -4.49 -12.25
CA ARG A 105 1.21 -5.37 -11.98
C ARG A 105 0.76 -6.66 -11.32
N CYS A 106 1.36 -7.77 -11.73
CA CYS A 106 1.15 -9.07 -11.07
C CYS A 106 1.71 -9.06 -9.64
N ALA A 107 1.26 -10.01 -8.82
CA ALA A 107 1.85 -10.27 -7.52
C ALA A 107 3.34 -10.63 -7.61
N LEU A 108 4.03 -10.53 -6.48
CA LEU A 108 5.44 -10.91 -6.38
C LEU A 108 5.65 -12.39 -6.76
N PRO A 109 6.75 -12.73 -7.47
CA PRO A 109 7.06 -14.11 -7.82
C PRO A 109 7.18 -15.04 -6.61
N LYS A 110 6.61 -16.26 -6.73
CA LYS A 110 6.60 -17.27 -5.65
C LYS A 110 7.98 -17.56 -5.06
N TYR A 111 9.02 -17.59 -5.90
CA TYR A 111 10.41 -17.78 -5.47
C TYR A 111 10.85 -16.82 -4.36
N LEU A 112 10.38 -15.57 -4.38
CA LEU A 112 10.70 -14.57 -3.35
C LEU A 112 9.84 -14.75 -2.10
N THR A 113 8.57 -15.11 -2.30
CA THR A 113 7.56 -15.15 -1.23
C THR A 113 7.55 -16.45 -0.44
N GLU A 114 8.14 -17.53 -0.99
CA GLU A 114 8.18 -18.86 -0.38
C GLU A 114 8.78 -18.85 1.03
N GLU A 115 9.89 -18.14 1.26
CA GLU A 115 10.50 -18.07 2.59
C GLU A 115 9.62 -17.35 3.60
N PHE A 116 8.94 -16.28 3.18
CA PHE A 116 7.96 -15.58 4.03
C PHE A 116 6.78 -16.50 4.38
N GLN A 117 6.23 -17.18 3.39
CA GLN A 117 5.05 -18.04 3.55
C GLN A 117 5.31 -19.28 4.42
N LYS A 118 6.55 -19.75 4.52
CA LYS A 118 6.92 -20.82 5.49
C LYS A 118 6.62 -20.40 6.94
N HIS A 119 6.84 -19.13 7.27
CA HIS A 119 6.60 -18.61 8.60
C HIS A 119 5.16 -18.09 8.79
N VAL A 120 4.60 -17.47 7.75
CA VAL A 120 3.25 -16.87 7.75
C VAL A 120 2.41 -17.46 6.60
N PRO A 121 1.80 -18.65 6.79
CA PRO A 121 1.09 -19.34 5.71
C PRO A 121 -0.19 -18.62 5.25
N ASN A 122 -0.76 -17.77 6.11
CA ASN A 122 -1.98 -17.02 5.83
C ASN A 122 -1.76 -15.74 5.00
N ALA A 123 -0.53 -15.48 4.57
CA ALA A 123 -0.15 -14.29 3.84
C ALA A 123 -0.67 -14.28 2.41
N ILE A 124 -1.17 -13.12 1.99
CA ILE A 124 -1.78 -12.88 0.68
C ILE A 124 -0.85 -11.96 -0.10
N PHE A 125 -0.39 -12.42 -1.26
CA PHE A 125 0.36 -11.60 -2.20
C PHE A 125 -0.58 -11.26 -3.36
N SER A 126 -0.84 -9.97 -3.58
CA SER A 126 -1.82 -9.51 -4.57
C SER A 126 -1.18 -8.66 -5.66
N SER A 127 -1.98 -8.30 -6.67
CA SER A 127 -1.60 -7.38 -7.74
C SER A 127 -1.48 -5.94 -7.22
N ASN A 128 -0.96 -5.06 -8.07
CA ASN A 128 -1.03 -3.61 -7.85
C ASN A 128 -1.67 -2.93 -9.09
N PRO A 129 -2.83 -2.27 -8.95
CA PRO A 129 -3.64 -2.15 -7.74
C PRO A 129 -4.30 -3.46 -7.30
N CYS A 130 -4.88 -3.45 -6.10
CA CYS A 130 -5.79 -4.50 -5.64
C CYS A 130 -7.00 -3.90 -4.92
N ARG A 131 -8.05 -4.71 -4.73
CA ARG A 131 -9.27 -4.31 -4.03
C ARG A 131 -9.57 -5.29 -2.91
N VAL A 132 -9.90 -4.75 -1.74
CA VAL A 132 -10.33 -5.51 -0.58
C VAL A 132 -11.77 -5.14 -0.29
N LYS A 133 -12.63 -6.16 -0.25
CA LYS A 133 -14.02 -6.00 0.18
C LYS A 133 -14.12 -6.37 1.65
N PHE A 134 -14.51 -5.41 2.47
CA PHE A 134 -14.77 -5.62 3.89
C PHE A 134 -16.25 -5.32 4.19
N CYS A 135 -17.02 -6.36 4.47
CA CYS A 135 -18.48 -6.27 4.58
C CYS A 135 -19.11 -5.58 3.34
N THR A 136 -19.70 -4.39 3.51
CA THR A 136 -20.31 -3.58 2.44
C THR A 136 -19.34 -2.59 1.82
N GLN A 137 -18.12 -2.46 2.35
CA GLN A 137 -17.15 -1.48 1.92
C GLN A 137 -16.15 -2.05 0.92
N GLU A 138 -15.79 -1.23 -0.05
CA GLU A 138 -14.77 -1.52 -1.04
C GLU A 138 -13.60 -0.56 -0.83
N ILE A 139 -12.42 -1.14 -0.61
CA ILE A 139 -11.18 -0.43 -0.35
C ILE A 139 -10.22 -0.76 -1.49
N VAL A 140 -9.77 0.27 -2.20
CA VAL A 140 -8.85 0.13 -3.32
C VAL A 140 -7.46 0.53 -2.87
N PHE A 141 -6.48 -0.36 -3.03
CA PHE A 141 -5.08 -0.08 -2.75
C PHE A 141 -4.33 0.10 -4.06
N PHE A 142 -3.55 1.18 -4.15
CA PHE A 142 -2.75 1.46 -5.33
C PHE A 142 -1.40 2.04 -4.90
N ARG A 143 -0.32 1.28 -5.15
CA ARG A 143 1.04 1.71 -4.86
C ARG A 143 1.67 2.32 -6.11
N GLN A 144 1.76 3.64 -6.16
CA GLN A 144 2.46 4.35 -7.24
C GLN A 144 2.81 5.76 -6.78
N ASP A 145 3.95 6.28 -7.23
CA ASP A 145 4.35 7.68 -7.00
C ASP A 145 3.53 8.62 -7.93
N LEU A 146 2.21 8.61 -7.74
CA LEU A 146 1.22 9.20 -8.65
C LEU A 146 1.20 10.72 -8.55
N LEU A 147 1.32 11.29 -7.34
CA LEU A 147 1.36 12.73 -7.13
C LEU A 147 2.49 13.35 -7.94
N TYR A 148 3.69 12.78 -7.83
CA TYR A 148 4.86 13.24 -8.57
C TYR A 148 4.66 13.12 -10.09
N ARG A 149 4.14 11.99 -10.57
CA ARG A 149 3.90 11.76 -12.00
C ARG A 149 2.87 12.72 -12.58
N MET A 150 1.73 12.90 -11.91
CA MET A 150 0.68 13.82 -12.36
C MET A 150 1.19 15.25 -12.37
N ARG A 151 1.92 15.68 -11.34
CA ARG A 151 2.54 17.02 -11.27
C ARG A 151 3.51 17.28 -12.41
N ARG A 152 4.29 16.29 -12.84
CA ARG A 152 5.21 16.43 -13.99
C ARG A 152 4.49 16.46 -15.33
N SER A 153 3.31 15.87 -15.43
CA SER A 153 2.48 15.85 -16.64
C SER A 153 1.44 16.97 -16.70
N CYS A 154 1.31 17.78 -15.66
CA CYS A 154 0.40 18.93 -15.65
C CYS A 154 0.84 20.00 -16.67
N LEU A 155 -0.08 20.39 -17.56
CA LEU A 155 0.13 21.53 -18.48
C LEU A 155 0.14 22.86 -17.72
N MET A 156 -0.82 23.04 -16.81
CA MET A 156 -0.92 24.19 -15.92
C MET A 156 -0.79 23.71 -14.48
N ARG A 157 -0.09 24.48 -13.66
CA ARG A 157 -0.05 24.20 -12.22
C ARG A 157 -1.44 24.51 -11.63
N PRO A 158 -1.93 23.69 -10.69
CA PRO A 158 -3.13 24.00 -9.92
C PRO A 158 -3.08 25.42 -9.38
N SER A 159 -4.20 26.13 -9.51
CA SER A 159 -4.33 27.48 -8.98
C SER A 159 -4.35 27.43 -7.45
N THR A 160 -3.74 28.43 -6.81
CA THR A 160 -3.83 28.59 -5.34
C THR A 160 -5.23 29.03 -4.88
N GLU A 161 -6.09 29.42 -5.83
CA GLU A 161 -7.48 29.82 -5.56
C GLU A 161 -8.40 28.60 -5.36
N GLU A 162 -8.17 27.50 -6.10
CA GLU A 162 -8.96 26.27 -6.00
C GLU A 162 -8.50 25.40 -4.84
N THR A 163 -7.22 24.99 -4.83
CA THR A 163 -6.65 24.20 -3.73
C THR A 163 -5.17 24.54 -3.55
N ASN A 164 -4.77 24.85 -2.31
CA ASN A 164 -3.34 24.99 -1.99
C ASN A 164 -2.68 23.62 -1.80
N ASP A 165 -3.45 22.59 -1.43
CA ASP A 165 -2.93 21.26 -1.30
C ASP A 165 -2.95 20.48 -2.62
N THR A 166 -1.78 19.92 -2.93
CA THR A 166 -1.53 19.09 -4.09
C THR A 166 -2.15 17.70 -3.97
N PHE A 167 -2.27 17.15 -2.76
CA PHE A 167 -2.90 15.84 -2.55
C PHE A 167 -4.42 15.91 -2.71
N GLU A 168 -5.06 16.96 -2.17
CA GLU A 168 -6.49 17.22 -2.40
C GLU A 168 -6.83 17.35 -3.90
N HIS A 169 -6.01 18.09 -4.66
CA HIS A 169 -6.17 18.20 -6.11
C HIS A 169 -6.02 16.85 -6.83
N LEU A 170 -5.05 16.03 -6.39
CA LEU A 170 -4.85 14.68 -6.92
C LEU A 170 -6.10 13.82 -6.71
N VAL A 171 -6.62 13.80 -5.48
CA VAL A 171 -7.81 13.02 -5.11
C VAL A 171 -9.03 13.47 -5.92
N ALA A 172 -9.25 14.78 -6.05
CA ALA A 172 -10.33 15.32 -6.87
C ALA A 172 -10.20 14.89 -8.34
N THR A 173 -8.98 14.92 -8.90
CA THR A 173 -8.73 14.52 -10.29
C THR A 173 -9.03 13.04 -10.51
N ILE A 174 -8.51 12.16 -9.66
CA ILE A 174 -8.72 10.70 -9.75
C ILE A 174 -10.22 10.36 -9.62
N THR A 175 -10.90 11.01 -8.69
CA THR A 175 -12.34 10.80 -8.45
C THR A 175 -13.16 11.23 -9.66
N HIS A 176 -12.92 12.43 -10.20
CA HIS A 176 -13.66 12.92 -11.37
C HIS A 176 -13.35 12.14 -12.65
N GLN A 177 -12.10 11.71 -12.85
CA GLN A 177 -11.73 10.87 -13.99
C GLN A 177 -12.20 9.43 -13.84
N SER A 178 -12.65 9.02 -12.65
CA SER A 178 -13.06 7.64 -12.34
C SER A 178 -12.01 6.60 -12.75
N HIS A 179 -10.72 6.95 -12.64
CA HIS A 179 -9.59 6.13 -13.07
C HIS A 179 -8.40 6.36 -12.13
N LEU A 180 -7.76 5.28 -11.65
CA LEU A 180 -6.63 5.36 -10.71
C LEU A 180 -5.40 6.07 -11.28
N CYS A 181 -5.18 5.94 -12.60
CA CYS A 181 -4.01 6.51 -13.27
C CYS A 181 -4.43 7.24 -14.56
N PRO A 182 -4.97 8.46 -14.48
CA PRO A 182 -5.39 9.24 -15.65
C PRO A 182 -4.17 9.93 -16.30
N LEU A 183 -3.22 9.11 -16.76
CA LEU A 183 -1.98 9.54 -17.39
C LEU A 183 -1.84 8.91 -18.78
N PRO A 184 -1.16 9.59 -19.73
CA PRO A 184 -0.85 8.99 -21.02
C PRO A 184 -0.01 7.72 -20.90
N LEU A 185 -0.19 6.78 -21.83
CA LEU A 185 0.56 5.52 -21.88
C LEU A 185 2.09 5.70 -21.99
N SER A 186 2.55 6.85 -22.51
CA SER A 186 3.97 7.21 -22.56
C SER A 186 4.57 7.51 -21.18
N VAL A 187 3.74 7.93 -20.22
CA VAL A 187 4.13 8.24 -18.84
C VAL A 187 3.93 7.02 -17.93
N GLN A 188 2.78 6.35 -18.06
CA GLN A 188 2.47 5.12 -17.35
C GLN A 188 1.87 4.10 -18.31
N PRO A 189 2.65 3.08 -18.73
CA PRO A 189 2.13 2.00 -19.53
C PRO A 189 1.02 1.26 -18.77
N VAL A 190 -0.06 0.96 -19.48
CA VAL A 190 -1.17 0.12 -19.01
C VAL A 190 -1.37 -1.01 -20.01
N ILE A 191 -1.53 -2.23 -19.51
CA ILE A 191 -1.84 -3.41 -20.30
C ILE A 191 -3.26 -3.25 -20.81
N TRP A 192 -3.43 -3.03 -22.11
CA TRP A 192 -4.71 -2.64 -22.72
C TRP A 192 -5.88 -3.56 -22.33
N ASN A 193 -5.65 -4.87 -22.25
CA ASN A 193 -6.68 -5.84 -21.89
C ASN A 193 -7.18 -5.72 -20.43
N TYR A 194 -6.40 -5.09 -19.56
CA TYR A 194 -6.65 -4.98 -18.12
C TYR A 194 -6.85 -3.53 -17.64
N ASP A 195 -7.07 -2.59 -18.56
CA ASP A 195 -7.33 -1.18 -18.22
C ASP A 195 -8.54 -1.02 -17.28
N HIS A 196 -9.58 -1.84 -17.49
CA HIS A 196 -10.77 -1.90 -16.65
C HIS A 196 -10.48 -2.17 -15.15
N CYS A 197 -9.34 -2.79 -14.80
CA CYS A 197 -8.96 -3.01 -13.41
C CYS A 197 -8.63 -1.71 -12.66
N LEU A 198 -8.22 -0.66 -13.40
CA LEU A 198 -7.85 0.65 -12.86
C LEU A 198 -9.06 1.61 -12.72
N HIS A 199 -10.23 1.21 -13.20
CA HIS A 199 -11.45 2.03 -13.13
C HIS A 199 -11.95 2.16 -11.69
N LEU A 200 -12.38 3.35 -11.32
CA LEU A 200 -13.01 3.65 -10.03
C LEU A 200 -14.54 3.75 -10.15
N TYR A 201 -15.11 3.17 -11.20
CA TYR A 201 -16.55 3.07 -11.38
C TYR A 201 -17.01 1.61 -11.18
N PRO A 202 -17.95 1.33 -10.26
CA PRO A 202 -18.60 2.25 -9.32
C PRO A 202 -17.63 2.82 -8.28
N ALA A 203 -17.96 4.00 -7.73
CA ALA A 203 -17.12 4.70 -6.76
C ALA A 203 -16.83 3.83 -5.52
N PRO A 204 -15.56 3.59 -5.16
CA PRO A 204 -15.23 2.85 -3.95
C PRO A 204 -15.50 3.70 -2.71
N HIS A 205 -15.49 3.05 -1.55
CA HIS A 205 -15.66 3.75 -0.28
C HIS A 205 -14.36 4.41 0.17
N THR A 206 -13.24 3.73 -0.08
CA THR A 206 -11.91 4.16 0.38
C THR A 206 -10.87 3.89 -0.70
N ILE A 207 -9.99 4.87 -0.94
CA ILE A 207 -8.84 4.75 -1.85
C ILE A 207 -7.56 4.99 -1.04
N VAL A 208 -6.67 4.01 -1.06
CA VAL A 208 -5.38 4.05 -0.39
C VAL A 208 -4.31 4.21 -1.45
N LEU A 209 -3.68 5.38 -1.49
CA LEU A 209 -2.63 5.71 -2.43
C LEU A 209 -1.28 5.55 -1.73
N GLY A 210 -0.51 4.51 -2.03
CA GLY A 210 0.86 4.38 -1.57
C GLY A 210 1.78 5.28 -2.40
N ASP A 211 2.05 6.48 -1.92
CA ASP A 211 2.96 7.45 -2.55
C ASP A 211 4.08 7.81 -1.56
N LYS A 212 5.25 8.20 -2.08
CA LYS A 212 6.37 8.73 -1.29
C LYS A 212 6.11 10.15 -0.76
N SER A 213 5.01 10.79 -1.19
CA SER A 213 4.60 12.08 -0.64
C SER A 213 4.25 12.00 0.84
N GLN A 214 4.11 13.17 1.48
CA GLN A 214 3.72 13.27 2.89
C GLN A 214 2.41 12.51 3.18
N GLN A 215 2.34 11.92 4.37
CA GLN A 215 1.15 11.28 4.88
C GLN A 215 -0.01 12.29 4.96
N LYS A 216 -1.15 11.95 4.37
CA LYS A 216 -2.36 12.80 4.39
C LYS A 216 -3.63 11.97 4.21
N ALA A 217 -4.71 12.43 4.82
CA ALA A 217 -6.06 11.91 4.61
C ALA A 217 -6.99 13.04 4.15
N PHE A 218 -7.87 12.73 3.21
CA PHE A 218 -8.85 13.66 2.67
C PHE A 218 -10.13 12.92 2.30
N ASN A 219 -11.27 13.43 2.76
CA ASN A 219 -12.57 12.92 2.37
C ASN A 219 -13.14 13.80 1.26
N TYR A 220 -13.30 13.22 0.07
CA TYR A 220 -13.83 13.92 -1.09
C TYR A 220 -15.10 13.24 -1.58
N THR A 221 -16.22 13.97 -1.62
CA THR A 221 -17.50 13.48 -2.15
C THR A 221 -17.99 12.17 -1.51
N GLY A 222 -17.63 11.90 -0.25
CA GLY A 222 -17.98 10.67 0.47
C GLY A 222 -17.01 9.51 0.29
N ILE A 223 -15.96 9.68 -0.50
CA ILE A 223 -14.85 8.73 -0.67
C ILE A 223 -13.72 9.15 0.26
N THR A 224 -13.26 8.22 1.08
CA THR A 224 -12.11 8.45 1.98
C THR A 224 -10.82 8.12 1.25
N CYS A 225 -10.01 9.12 0.96
CA CYS A 225 -8.73 8.94 0.26
C CYS A 225 -7.58 9.28 1.19
N PHE A 226 -6.58 8.41 1.30
CA PHE A 226 -5.40 8.71 2.11
C PHE A 226 -4.13 8.09 1.55
N ASN A 227 -3.01 8.73 1.88
CA ASN A 227 -1.67 8.25 1.62
C ASN A 227 -0.99 7.94 2.97
N PRO A 228 -0.50 6.72 3.20
CA PRO A 228 0.22 6.39 4.41
C PRO A 228 1.61 7.04 4.50
N GLY A 229 2.19 7.49 3.39
CA GLY A 229 3.57 8.00 3.35
C GLY A 229 4.61 6.91 3.15
N SER A 230 5.89 7.28 3.23
CA SER A 230 7.02 6.34 3.13
C SER A 230 7.44 5.88 4.52
N PHE A 231 7.23 4.61 4.84
CA PHE A 231 7.58 4.05 6.14
C PHE A 231 9.10 4.05 6.34
N SER A 232 9.88 3.70 5.32
CA SER A 232 11.35 3.68 5.46
C SER A 232 11.98 5.05 5.67
N ASN A 233 11.41 6.13 5.12
CA ASN A 233 11.96 7.48 5.27
C ASN A 233 11.42 8.19 6.52
N ASP A 234 10.09 8.20 6.67
CA ASP A 234 9.42 9.03 7.67
C ASP A 234 8.91 8.21 8.87
N SER A 235 9.02 6.88 8.84
CA SER A 235 8.48 5.98 9.87
C SER A 235 6.96 6.14 10.08
N THR A 236 6.26 6.55 9.02
CA THR A 236 4.82 6.83 9.00
C THR A 236 4.00 5.62 8.58
N PHE A 237 2.86 5.43 9.24
CA PHE A 237 1.91 4.37 8.95
C PHE A 237 0.50 4.79 9.33
N VAL A 238 -0.50 4.09 8.82
CA VAL A 238 -1.91 4.43 9.06
C VAL A 238 -2.63 3.30 9.74
N ALA A 239 -3.37 3.61 10.81
CA ALA A 239 -4.38 2.74 11.36
C ALA A 239 -5.75 3.15 10.79
N TYR A 240 -6.35 2.28 9.99
CA TYR A 240 -7.63 2.51 9.34
C TYR A 240 -8.71 1.65 9.97
N ARG A 241 -9.81 2.26 10.42
CA ARG A 241 -10.98 1.53 10.94
C ARG A 241 -12.03 1.42 9.84
N PRO A 242 -12.19 0.27 9.17
CA PRO A 242 -13.15 0.14 8.08
C PRO A 242 -14.57 0.49 8.51
N CYS A 243 -15.06 0.05 9.68
CA CYS A 243 -16.44 0.32 10.08
C CYS A 243 -16.79 1.81 10.20
N THR A 244 -15.92 2.64 10.78
CA THR A 244 -16.15 4.09 10.93
C THR A 244 -15.58 4.91 9.77
N ARG A 245 -14.73 4.30 8.93
CA ARG A 245 -13.90 4.96 7.90
C ARG A 245 -12.96 6.02 8.48
N GLU A 246 -12.63 5.88 9.76
CA GLU A 246 -11.68 6.77 10.41
C GLU A 246 -10.25 6.37 10.04
N VAL A 247 -9.45 7.39 9.76
CA VAL A 247 -8.06 7.28 9.37
C VAL A 247 -7.22 7.90 10.47
N GLU A 248 -6.53 7.07 11.25
CA GLU A 248 -5.59 7.49 12.27
C GLU A 248 -4.18 7.52 11.65
N LEU A 249 -3.64 8.73 11.52
CA LEU A 249 -2.28 8.95 11.01
C LEU A 249 -1.29 8.78 12.15
N SER A 250 -0.36 7.83 12.01
CA SER A 250 0.62 7.50 13.04
C SER A 250 2.05 7.62 12.49
N ALA A 251 2.97 7.96 13.38
CA ALA A 251 4.40 7.94 13.14
C ALA A 251 5.09 7.35 14.38
N LEU A 252 6.18 6.60 14.16
CA LEU A 252 7.06 6.10 15.22
C LEU A 252 8.02 7.17 15.73
#